data_AF-A0A3M1V7D5-F1
#
_entry.id   AF-A0A3M1V7D5-F1
#
_cell.length_a   1.000
_cell.length_b   1.000
_cell.length_c   1.000
_cell.angle_alpha   90.00
_cell.angle_beta   90.00
_cell.angle_gamma   90.00
#
_symmetry.space_group_name_H-M   'P 1'
#
loop_
_entity.id
_entity.type
_entity.pdbx_description
1 polymer ?
#
loop_
_entity_poly.entity_id
_entity_poly.type
_entity_poly.pdbx_seq_one_letter_code
_entity_poly.pdbx_strand_id
1 'polypeptide(L)'
;MRLPLPRSLTLRIMLAAIGIQLLVFGLGGWTLDRTMQRYAFAEFQRQLQPVEALLETALAPPLFSEDIGSLQHRAKEILAHSPLIEWLLIDDTQDRLLVRAGPAPDQEPAASGEIRAALATGHYVDALPIRIGGEPVGHAHVGLRLDALQDYLSEQRHALVAIGLSALLASSLLTALLVWWRTRQLRELGDAVDAVTQGR
;
A
#
# COMPACT_ATOMS: atom_id res chain seq x y z
N MET A 1 -4.62 30.79 -26.93
CA MET A 1 -3.20 30.42 -27.17
C MET A 1 -3.17 29.18 -28.06
N ARG A 2 -2.69 29.29 -29.30
CA ARG A 2 -2.59 28.17 -30.24
C ARG A 2 -1.13 27.68 -30.22
N LEU A 3 -0.90 26.49 -29.68
CA LEU A 3 0.43 25.87 -29.68
C LEU A 3 0.87 25.59 -31.14
N PRO A 4 2.09 25.95 -31.54
CA PRO A 4 2.60 25.68 -32.88
C PRO A 4 2.76 24.16 -33.06
N LEU A 5 1.92 23.57 -33.89
CA LEU A 5 2.02 22.15 -34.25
C LEU A 5 3.24 21.93 -35.14
N PRO A 6 4.11 20.96 -34.84
CA PRO A 6 5.28 20.71 -35.64
C PRO A 6 4.90 20.04 -36.97
N ARG A 7 5.61 20.43 -38.05
CA ARG A 7 5.27 20.18 -39.45
C ARG A 7 5.42 18.72 -39.94
N SER A 8 5.97 17.79 -39.16
CA SER A 8 6.12 16.38 -39.61
C SER A 8 4.98 15.49 -39.09
N LEU A 9 4.31 14.79 -40.02
CA LEU A 9 3.25 13.82 -39.73
C LEU A 9 3.70 12.76 -38.69
N THR A 10 4.97 12.40 -38.74
CA THR A 10 5.64 11.46 -37.82
C THR A 10 5.68 11.95 -36.39
N LEU A 11 5.99 13.23 -36.15
CA LEU A 11 6.02 13.78 -34.79
C LEU A 11 4.62 13.86 -34.19
N ARG A 12 3.60 14.13 -35.01
CA ARG A 12 2.18 14.16 -34.58
C ARG A 12 1.67 12.76 -34.19
N ILE A 13 2.03 11.72 -34.95
CA ILE A 13 1.69 10.32 -34.61
C ILE A 13 2.43 9.87 -33.35
N MET A 14 3.73 10.20 -33.20
CA MET A 14 4.48 9.90 -31.98
C MET A 14 3.88 10.57 -30.74
N LEU A 15 3.55 11.86 -30.82
CA LEU A 15 2.93 12.58 -29.71
C LEU A 15 1.56 12.00 -29.32
N ALA A 16 0.76 11.59 -30.30
CA ALA A 16 -0.53 10.96 -30.04
C ALA A 16 -0.36 9.58 -29.37
N ALA A 17 0.59 8.76 -29.83
CA ALA A 17 0.90 7.46 -29.23
C ALA A 17 1.39 7.61 -27.78
N ILE A 18 2.32 8.53 -27.53
CA ILE A 18 2.83 8.84 -26.19
C ILE A 18 1.69 9.32 -25.28
N GLY A 19 0.81 10.19 -25.78
CA GLY A 19 -0.33 10.69 -25.02
C GLY A 19 -1.30 9.58 -24.60
N ILE A 20 -1.64 8.66 -25.51
CA ILE A 20 -2.47 7.49 -25.19
C ILE A 20 -1.75 6.59 -24.18
N GLN A 21 -0.44 6.39 -24.33
CA GLN A 21 0.35 5.60 -23.40
C GLN A 21 0.29 6.16 -21.98
N LEU A 22 0.52 7.47 -21.84
CA LEU A 22 0.47 8.15 -20.54
C LEU A 22 -0.93 8.04 -19.93
N LEU A 23 -1.98 8.11 -20.74
CA LEU A 23 -3.34 7.97 -20.28
C LEU A 23 -3.62 6.54 -19.77
N VAL A 24 -3.22 5.51 -20.53
CA VAL A 24 -3.38 4.10 -20.12
C VAL A 24 -2.56 3.77 -18.88
N PHE A 25 -1.30 4.20 -18.82
CA PHE A 25 -0.45 3.98 -17.65
C PHE A 25 -0.91 4.77 -16.43
N GLY A 26 -1.35 6.02 -16.63
CA GLY A 26 -1.89 6.84 -15.57
C GLY A 26 -3.15 6.22 -14.96
N LEU A 27 -4.13 5.83 -15.79
CA LEU A 27 -5.35 5.17 -15.31
C LEU A 27 -5.06 3.80 -14.71
N GLY A 28 -4.25 2.98 -15.38
CA GLY A 28 -3.92 1.63 -14.96
C GLY A 28 -3.16 1.62 -13.64
N GLY A 29 -2.10 2.44 -13.54
CA GLY A 29 -1.32 2.61 -12.32
C GLY A 29 -2.16 3.13 -11.15
N TRP A 30 -3.03 4.12 -11.40
CA TRP A 30 -3.95 4.64 -10.38
C TRP A 30 -4.95 3.59 -9.88
N THR A 31 -5.50 2.80 -10.79
CA THR A 31 -6.45 1.73 -10.45
C THR A 31 -5.76 0.61 -9.68
N LEU A 32 -4.56 0.22 -10.11
CA LEU A 32 -3.79 -0.86 -9.51
C LEU A 32 -3.31 -0.47 -8.10
N ASP A 33 -2.75 0.73 -7.92
CA ASP A 33 -2.34 1.25 -6.61
C ASP A 33 -3.50 1.29 -5.61
N ARG A 34 -4.67 1.81 -6.03
CA ARG A 34 -5.86 1.84 -5.17
C ARG A 34 -6.36 0.45 -4.79
N THR A 35 -6.35 -0.48 -5.73
CA THR A 35 -6.82 -1.85 -5.50
C THR A 35 -5.88 -2.58 -4.57
N MET A 36 -4.56 -2.45 -4.78
CA MET A 36 -3.54 -3.11 -3.99
C MET A 36 -3.52 -2.61 -2.55
N GLN A 37 -3.64 -1.30 -2.34
CA GLN A 37 -3.79 -0.73 -1.00
C GLN A 37 -4.98 -1.34 -0.27
N ARG A 38 -6.15 -1.48 -0.93
CA ARG A 38 -7.32 -2.12 -0.31
C ARG A 38 -7.05 -3.56 0.10
N TYR A 39 -6.37 -4.35 -0.72
CA TYR A 39 -6.00 -5.73 -0.37
C TYR A 39 -5.01 -5.78 0.79
N ALA A 40 -3.98 -4.95 0.79
CA ALA A 40 -3.01 -4.89 1.88
C ALA A 40 -3.68 -4.54 3.22
N PHE A 41 -4.62 -3.57 3.22
CA PHE A 41 -5.39 -3.24 4.42
C PHE A 41 -6.32 -4.36 4.87
N ALA A 42 -7.03 -4.99 3.94
CA ALA A 42 -7.93 -6.09 4.26
C ALA A 42 -7.16 -7.28 4.84
N GLU A 43 -5.97 -7.57 4.29
CA GLU A 43 -5.12 -8.65 4.80
C GLU A 43 -4.55 -8.30 6.19
N PHE A 44 -4.12 -7.06 6.40
CA PHE A 44 -3.69 -6.60 7.72
C PHE A 44 -4.82 -6.73 8.76
N GLN A 45 -6.05 -6.33 8.43
CA GLN A 45 -7.20 -6.52 9.33
C GLN A 45 -7.46 -8.00 9.64
N ARG A 46 -7.27 -8.91 8.67
CA ARG A 46 -7.38 -10.35 8.93
C ARG A 46 -6.31 -10.86 9.86
N GLN A 47 -5.12 -10.27 9.85
CA GLN A 47 -4.05 -10.60 10.80
C GLN A 47 -4.35 -10.11 12.22
N LEU A 48 -5.28 -9.17 12.40
CA LEU A 48 -5.70 -8.72 13.74
C LEU A 48 -6.65 -9.69 14.44
N GLN A 49 -7.51 -10.42 13.70
CA GLN A 49 -8.44 -11.37 14.33
C GLN A 49 -7.75 -12.47 15.16
N PRO A 50 -6.65 -13.10 14.69
CA PRO A 50 -5.87 -14.01 15.52
C PRO A 50 -5.27 -13.35 16.77
N VAL A 51 -4.90 -12.06 16.69
CA VAL A 51 -4.36 -11.30 17.83
C VAL A 51 -5.44 -11.08 18.88
N GLU A 52 -6.66 -10.73 18.46
CA GLU A 52 -7.82 -10.61 19.35
C GLU A 52 -8.09 -11.93 20.09
N ALA A 53 -8.18 -13.05 19.37
CA ALA A 53 -8.40 -14.36 19.98
C ALA A 53 -7.27 -14.77 20.95
N LEU A 54 -6.02 -14.43 20.62
CA LEU A 54 -4.86 -14.66 21.48
C LEU A 54 -4.91 -13.82 22.75
N LEU A 55 -5.24 -12.53 22.62
CA LEU A 55 -5.40 -11.61 23.76
C LEU A 55 -6.54 -12.06 24.67
N GLU A 56 -7.71 -12.40 24.13
CA GLU A 56 -8.82 -12.94 24.91
C GLU A 56 -8.42 -14.21 25.66
N THR A 57 -7.82 -15.19 24.98
CA THR A 57 -7.46 -16.47 25.61
C THR A 57 -6.40 -16.32 26.70
N ALA A 58 -5.43 -15.42 26.49
CA ALA A 58 -4.32 -15.24 27.41
C ALA A 58 -4.66 -14.30 28.58
N LEU A 59 -5.41 -13.23 28.33
CA LEU A 59 -5.63 -12.14 29.28
C LEU A 59 -6.97 -12.22 29.99
N ALA A 60 -7.99 -12.83 29.38
CA ALA A 60 -9.31 -12.85 30.00
C ALA A 60 -9.31 -13.60 31.34
N PRO A 61 -8.77 -14.83 31.48
CA PRO A 61 -8.77 -15.52 32.77
C PRO A 61 -8.11 -14.73 33.93
N PRO A 62 -6.88 -14.18 33.80
CA PRO A 62 -6.28 -13.39 34.87
C PRO A 62 -6.97 -12.04 35.10
N LEU A 63 -7.60 -11.45 34.08
CA LEU A 63 -8.39 -10.22 34.21
C LEU A 63 -9.65 -10.46 35.05
N PHE A 64 -10.36 -11.56 34.80
CA PHE A 64 -11.55 -11.93 35.57
C PHE A 64 -11.25 -12.36 37.00
N SER A 65 -10.09 -12.98 37.24
CA SER A 65 -9.63 -13.31 38.59
C SER A 65 -8.95 -12.13 39.31
N GLU A 66 -8.90 -10.94 38.68
CA GLU A 66 -8.19 -9.75 39.16
C GLU A 66 -6.72 -10.02 39.55
N ASP A 67 -6.08 -11.00 38.93
CA ASP A 67 -4.67 -11.34 39.16
C ASP A 67 -3.78 -10.45 38.29
N ILE A 68 -3.55 -9.23 38.77
CA ILE A 68 -2.73 -8.22 38.10
C ILE A 68 -1.31 -8.73 37.83
N GLY A 69 -0.76 -9.57 38.71
CA GLY A 69 0.58 -10.13 38.56
C GLY A 69 0.67 -11.05 37.34
N SER A 70 -0.27 -11.99 37.24
CA SER A 70 -0.39 -12.88 36.08
C SER A 70 -0.73 -12.11 34.80
N LEU A 71 -1.61 -11.11 34.87
CA LEU A 71 -1.99 -10.27 33.74
C LEU A 71 -0.78 -9.51 33.17
N GLN A 72 0.02 -8.90 34.05
CA GLN A 72 1.24 -8.19 33.66
C GLN A 72 2.29 -9.12 33.07
N HIS A 73 2.44 -10.33 33.62
CA HIS A 73 3.37 -11.33 33.08
C HIS A 73 2.98 -11.75 31.65
N ARG A 74 1.71 -12.10 31.45
CA ARG A 74 1.21 -12.50 30.11
C ARG A 74 1.29 -11.35 29.11
N ALA A 75 0.94 -10.12 29.50
CA ALA A 75 1.07 -8.96 28.63
C ALA A 75 2.50 -8.76 28.11
N LYS A 76 3.50 -8.92 28.99
CA LYS A 76 4.92 -8.85 28.61
C LYS A 76 5.34 -10.01 27.70
N GLU A 77 4.85 -11.22 27.97
CA GLU A 77 5.13 -12.40 27.15
C GLU A 77 4.57 -12.25 25.73
N ILE A 78 3.35 -11.73 25.60
CA ILE A 78 2.73 -11.44 24.30
C ILE A 78 3.57 -10.44 23.50
N LEU A 79 3.98 -9.34 24.13
CA LEU A 79 4.86 -8.34 23.49
C LEU A 79 6.20 -8.92 23.06
N ALA A 80 6.79 -9.80 23.86
CA ALA A 80 8.08 -10.42 23.54
C ALA A 80 8.00 -11.36 22.30
N HIS A 81 6.86 -12.00 22.08
CA HIS A 81 6.68 -12.96 20.98
C HIS A 81 5.92 -12.39 19.77
N SER A 82 5.37 -11.19 19.88
CA SER A 82 4.56 -10.55 18.84
C SER A 82 5.23 -9.26 18.35
N PRO A 83 6.14 -9.33 17.35
CA PRO A 83 6.88 -8.16 16.89
C PRO A 83 6.02 -7.07 16.24
N LEU A 84 4.76 -7.39 15.90
CA LEU A 84 3.77 -6.44 15.39
C LEU A 84 3.25 -5.48 16.48
N ILE A 85 3.17 -5.98 17.72
CA ILE A 85 2.63 -5.26 18.88
C ILE A 85 3.75 -4.46 19.52
N GLU A 86 3.61 -3.14 19.54
CA GLU A 86 4.58 -2.24 20.16
C GLU A 86 4.37 -2.12 21.66
N TRP A 87 3.11 -1.94 22.06
CA TRP A 87 2.70 -1.75 23.44
C TRP A 87 1.28 -2.24 23.65
N LEU A 88 0.95 -2.48 24.92
CA LEU A 88 -0.36 -2.95 25.36
C LEU A 88 -0.78 -2.19 26.62
N LEU A 89 -2.02 -1.71 26.63
CA LEU A 89 -2.71 -1.22 27.82
C LEU A 89 -3.92 -2.11 28.07
N ILE A 90 -4.19 -2.43 29.34
CA ILE A 90 -5.35 -3.24 29.72
C ILE A 90 -6.10 -2.51 30.81
N ASP A 91 -7.40 -2.31 30.60
CA ASP A 91 -8.34 -1.74 31.55
C ASP A 91 -9.42 -2.76 31.97
N ASP A 92 -10.11 -2.47 33.07
CA ASP A 92 -11.31 -3.22 33.48
C ASP A 92 -12.59 -2.62 32.88
N THR A 93 -13.74 -3.19 33.23
CA THR A 93 -15.07 -2.70 32.81
C THR A 93 -15.45 -1.32 33.34
N GLN A 94 -14.65 -0.74 34.24
CA GLN A 94 -14.79 0.59 34.82
C GLN A 94 -13.75 1.58 34.27
N ASP A 95 -13.10 1.24 33.15
CA ASP A 95 -12.03 2.02 32.50
C ASP A 95 -10.82 2.27 33.42
N ARG A 96 -10.60 1.40 34.41
CA ARG A 96 -9.43 1.50 35.30
C ARG A 96 -8.26 0.78 34.66
N LEU A 97 -7.20 1.53 34.32
CA LEU A 97 -5.95 0.97 33.80
C LEU A 97 -5.31 0.03 34.84
N LEU A 98 -5.23 -1.26 34.50
CA LEU A 98 -4.63 -2.29 35.34
C LEU A 98 -3.19 -2.61 34.95
N VAL A 99 -2.91 -2.67 33.64
CA VAL A 99 -1.59 -3.05 33.13
C VAL A 99 -1.15 -2.13 32.01
N ARG A 100 0.14 -1.76 32.08
CA ARG A 100 0.89 -1.14 31.00
C ARG A 100 2.10 -1.99 30.65
N ALA A 101 2.25 -2.31 29.38
CA ALA A 101 3.38 -3.09 28.88
C ALA A 101 3.95 -2.48 27.59
N GLY A 102 5.28 -2.50 27.46
CA GLY A 102 5.98 -1.82 26.37
C GLY A 102 6.12 -0.30 26.58
N PRO A 103 6.61 0.45 25.58
CA PRO A 103 6.69 1.90 25.58
C PRO A 103 5.31 2.56 25.36
N ALA A 104 4.32 2.16 26.15
CA ALA A 104 2.95 2.66 26.00
C ALA A 104 2.83 4.13 26.47
N PRO A 105 2.01 4.94 25.80
CA PRO A 105 1.82 6.34 26.14
C PRO A 105 1.22 6.54 27.53
N ASP A 106 1.50 7.70 28.13
CA ASP A 106 1.04 8.07 29.49
C ASP A 106 -0.47 8.20 29.62
N GLN A 107 -1.11 8.63 28.55
CA GLN A 107 -2.56 8.69 28.46
C GLN A 107 -3.04 7.61 27.50
N GLU A 108 -4.23 7.09 27.78
CA GLU A 108 -4.91 6.17 26.87
C GLU A 108 -5.11 6.85 25.51
N PRO A 109 -4.53 6.31 24.44
CA PRO A 109 -4.61 6.92 23.13
C PRO A 109 -5.97 6.64 22.50
N ALA A 110 -6.51 7.62 21.78
CA ALA A 110 -7.73 7.41 21.02
C ALA A 110 -7.52 6.34 19.94
N ALA A 111 -8.51 5.44 19.79
CA ALA A 111 -8.53 4.47 18.71
C ALA A 111 -8.35 5.18 17.36
N SER A 112 -7.45 4.64 16.53
CA SER A 112 -7.06 5.30 15.28
C SER A 112 -8.15 5.28 14.21
N GLY A 113 -9.23 4.52 14.41
CA GLY A 113 -10.32 4.36 13.48
C GLY A 113 -9.88 3.57 12.24
N GLU A 114 -9.62 4.26 11.13
CA GLU A 114 -9.15 3.60 9.90
C GLU A 114 -7.63 3.46 9.88
N ILE A 115 -7.13 2.25 9.61
CA ILE A 115 -5.69 1.95 9.43
C ILE A 115 -5.04 2.87 8.38
N ARG A 116 -5.80 3.29 7.36
CA ARG A 116 -5.33 4.22 6.33
C ARG A 116 -4.92 5.58 6.89
N ALA A 117 -5.61 6.08 7.92
CA ALA A 117 -5.27 7.34 8.58
C ALA A 117 -4.04 7.15 9.48
N ALA A 118 -3.96 6.03 10.19
CA ALA A 118 -2.84 5.64 11.04
C ALA A 118 -1.50 5.48 10.29
N LEU A 119 -1.54 5.20 8.98
CA LEU A 119 -0.35 5.17 8.14
C LEU A 119 0.43 6.49 8.13
N ALA A 120 -0.21 7.64 8.34
CA ALA A 120 0.49 8.92 8.37
C ALA A 120 1.34 9.10 9.64
N THR A 121 0.93 8.48 10.75
CA THR A 121 1.62 8.52 12.04
C THR A 121 2.54 7.32 12.25
N GLY A 122 2.35 6.23 11.50
CA GLY A 122 3.15 5.00 11.62
C GLY A 122 2.70 4.04 12.73
N HIS A 123 1.69 4.45 13.50
CA HIS A 123 1.16 3.68 14.62
C HIS A 123 -0.35 3.54 14.47
N TYR A 124 -0.85 2.32 14.57
CA TYR A 124 -2.29 2.01 14.62
C TYR A 124 -2.67 1.61 16.04
N VAL A 125 -3.68 2.27 16.58
CA VAL A 125 -4.25 1.97 17.89
C VAL A 125 -5.62 1.36 17.70
N ASP A 126 -5.84 0.20 18.31
CA ASP A 126 -7.14 -0.44 18.38
C ASP A 126 -7.52 -0.79 19.83
N ALA A 127 -8.82 -0.78 20.10
CA ALA A 127 -9.38 -1.13 21.40
C ALA A 127 -10.20 -2.42 21.24
N LEU A 128 -9.66 -3.53 21.76
CA LEU A 128 -10.23 -4.86 21.63
C LEU A 128 -10.95 -5.23 22.94
N PRO A 129 -12.26 -5.55 22.90
CA PRO A 129 -12.96 -6.01 24.09
C PRO A 129 -12.42 -7.37 24.50
N ILE A 130 -12.10 -7.54 25.79
CA ILE A 130 -11.73 -8.83 26.37
C ILE A 130 -12.98 -9.47 26.95
N ARG A 131 -13.29 -10.71 26.54
CA ARG A 131 -14.52 -11.41 26.96
C ARG A 131 -14.23 -12.79 27.52
N ILE A 132 -15.06 -13.23 28.47
CA ILE A 132 -15.08 -14.62 28.96
C ILE A 132 -16.48 -15.17 28.79
N GLY A 133 -16.62 -16.25 28.02
CA GLY A 133 -17.93 -16.85 27.78
C GLY A 133 -18.94 -15.86 27.16
N GLY A 134 -18.47 -14.82 26.47
CA GLY A 134 -19.28 -13.78 25.86
C GLY A 134 -19.52 -12.53 26.73
N GLU A 135 -19.25 -12.60 28.04
CA GLU A 135 -19.35 -11.44 28.93
C GLU A 135 -18.08 -10.57 28.87
N PRO A 136 -18.23 -9.23 28.72
CA PRO A 136 -17.09 -8.32 28.73
C PRO A 136 -16.47 -8.22 30.12
N VAL A 137 -15.16 -8.37 30.20
CA VAL A 137 -14.38 -8.28 31.45
C VAL A 137 -13.39 -7.10 31.47
N GLY A 138 -13.20 -6.43 30.32
CA GLY A 138 -12.38 -5.22 30.17
C GLY A 138 -12.00 -5.00 28.71
N HIS A 139 -11.03 -4.13 28.44
CA HIS A 139 -10.49 -3.88 27.10
C HIS A 139 -8.96 -3.96 27.08
N ALA A 140 -8.44 -4.37 25.92
CA ALA A 140 -7.04 -4.27 25.57
C ALA A 140 -6.87 -3.19 24.50
N HIS A 141 -6.11 -2.14 24.82
CA HIS A 141 -5.65 -1.19 23.82
C HIS A 141 -4.30 -1.63 23.29
N VAL A 142 -4.22 -1.84 21.99
CA VAL A 142 -3.05 -2.39 21.31
C VAL A 142 -2.47 -1.33 20.40
N GLY A 143 -1.19 -1.01 20.61
CA GLY A 143 -0.41 -0.22 19.67
C GLY A 143 0.33 -1.11 18.70
N LEU A 144 0.07 -0.95 17.41
CA LEU A 144 0.65 -1.75 16.34
C LEU A 144 1.55 -0.89 15.46
N ARG A 145 2.74 -1.40 15.15
CA ARG A 145 3.68 -0.74 14.23
C ARG A 145 3.23 -0.96 12.80
N LEU A 146 3.13 0.12 12.03
CA LEU A 146 2.80 0.05 10.60
C LEU A 146 4.02 0.12 9.69
N ASP A 147 5.24 0.11 10.23
CA ASP A 147 6.48 0.27 9.45
C ASP A 147 6.58 -0.76 8.32
N ALA A 148 6.36 -2.05 8.61
CA ALA A 148 6.40 -3.10 7.60
C ALA A 148 5.35 -2.92 6.49
N LEU A 149 4.17 -2.37 6.85
CA LEU A 149 3.12 -2.05 5.88
C LEU A 149 3.50 -0.82 5.03
N GLN A 150 4.11 0.19 5.64
CA GLN A 150 4.63 1.36 4.94
C GLN A 150 5.73 0.97 3.95
N ASP A 151 6.69 0.17 4.38
CA ASP A 151 7.81 -0.30 3.56
C ASP A 151 7.28 -1.06 2.35
N TYR A 152 6.38 -2.04 2.57
CA TYR A 152 5.75 -2.80 1.50
C TYR A 152 5.03 -1.90 0.47
N LEU A 153 4.24 -0.93 0.93
CA LEU A 153 3.53 -0.01 0.05
C LEU A 153 4.49 0.90 -0.71
N SER A 154 5.61 1.31 -0.10
CA SER A 154 6.60 2.18 -0.70
C SER A 154 7.42 1.48 -1.80
N GLU A 155 7.90 0.26 -1.54
CA GLU A 155 8.64 -0.55 -2.51
C GLU A 155 7.77 -0.86 -3.73
N GLN A 156 6.50 -1.17 -3.50
CA GLN A 156 5.56 -1.47 -4.56
C GLN A 156 5.26 -0.26 -5.45
N ARG A 157 5.17 0.95 -4.88
CA ARG A 157 5.05 2.19 -5.67
C ARG A 157 6.26 2.38 -6.56
N HIS A 158 7.48 2.16 -6.06
CA HIS A 158 8.69 2.22 -6.89
C HIS A 158 8.66 1.20 -8.04
N ALA A 159 8.21 -0.03 -7.77
CA ALA A 159 8.06 -1.05 -8.79
C ALA A 159 7.05 -0.65 -9.88
N LEU A 160 5.89 -0.11 -9.49
CA LEU A 160 4.87 0.38 -10.45
C LEU A 160 5.42 1.51 -11.32
N VAL A 161 6.17 2.45 -10.74
CA VAL A 161 6.81 3.55 -11.49
C VAL A 161 7.86 3.00 -12.45
N ALA A 162 8.69 2.03 -12.04
CA ALA A 162 9.69 1.41 -12.90
C ALA A 162 9.06 0.64 -14.07
N ILE A 163 7.99 -0.13 -13.82
CA ILE A 163 7.22 -0.82 -14.85
C ILE A 163 6.59 0.20 -15.82
N GLY A 164 6.00 1.28 -15.30
CA GLY A 164 5.44 2.35 -16.13
C GLY A 164 6.48 3.01 -17.03
N LEU A 165 7.65 3.36 -16.48
CA LEU A 165 8.76 3.96 -17.24
C LEU A 165 9.32 3.02 -18.30
N SER A 166 9.57 1.75 -17.96
CA SER A 166 10.09 0.76 -18.91
C SER A 166 9.11 0.52 -20.07
N ALA A 167 7.82 0.46 -19.80
CA ALA A 167 6.82 0.30 -20.84
C ALA A 167 6.64 1.55 -21.72
N LEU A 168 6.75 2.75 -21.14
CA LEU A 168 6.80 4.00 -21.90
C LEU A 168 8.01 4.03 -22.85
N LEU A 169 9.19 3.67 -22.35
CA LEU A 169 10.41 3.57 -23.16
C LEU A 169 10.28 2.54 -24.27
N ALA A 170 9.80 1.33 -23.94
CA ALA A 170 9.62 0.25 -24.91
C ALA A 170 8.66 0.65 -26.04
N SER A 171 7.54 1.31 -25.71
CA SER A 171 6.60 1.77 -26.74
C SER A 171 7.15 2.93 -27.57
N SER A 172 7.87 3.87 -26.95
CA SER A 172 8.52 4.96 -27.67
C SER A 172 9.53 4.41 -28.69
N LEU A 173 10.33 3.42 -28.28
CA LEU A 173 11.27 2.70 -29.15
C LEU A 173 10.55 1.96 -30.29
N LEU A 174 9.47 1.23 -29.98
CA LEU A 174 8.70 0.50 -30.99
C LEU A 174 8.06 1.44 -32.02
N THR A 175 7.52 2.57 -31.56
CA THR A 175 6.94 3.61 -32.42
C THR A 175 8.02 4.25 -33.29
N ALA A 176 9.18 4.56 -32.73
CA ALA A 176 10.33 5.09 -33.47
C ALA A 176 10.80 4.11 -34.55
N LEU A 177 10.87 2.81 -34.21
CA LEU A 177 11.27 1.76 -35.14
C LEU A 177 10.28 1.59 -36.28
N LEU A 178 8.97 1.58 -35.99
CA LEU A 178 7.90 1.51 -36.99
C LEU A 178 7.94 2.72 -37.93
N VAL A 179 8.12 3.92 -37.38
CA VAL A 179 8.25 5.14 -38.18
C VAL A 179 9.48 5.07 -39.09
N TRP A 180 10.64 4.69 -38.53
CA TRP A 180 11.89 4.55 -39.29
C TRP A 180 11.74 3.55 -40.44
N TRP A 181 11.18 2.37 -40.15
CA TRP A 181 10.96 1.33 -41.15
C TRP A 181 10.03 1.78 -42.27
N ARG A 182 8.93 2.46 -41.94
CA ARG A 182 8.01 3.03 -42.93
C ARG A 182 8.67 4.12 -43.78
N THR A 183 9.45 5.01 -43.17
CA THR A 183 10.17 6.04 -43.92
C THR A 183 11.23 5.46 -44.84
N ARG A 184 11.84 4.32 -44.49
CA ARG A 184 12.77 3.61 -45.37
C ARG A 184 12.06 3.05 -46.61
N GLN A 185 10.93 2.35 -46.43
CA GLN A 185 10.15 1.82 -47.55
C GLN A 185 9.66 2.92 -48.49
N LEU A 186 9.25 4.08 -47.95
CA LEU A 186 8.81 5.21 -48.77
C LEU A 186 9.96 5.86 -49.56
N ARG A 187 11.19 5.87 -49.02
CA ARG A 187 12.38 6.33 -49.75
C ARG A 187 12.75 5.36 -50.87
N GLU A 188 12.76 4.05 -50.60
CA GLU A 188 13.05 3.03 -51.61
C GLU A 188 12.02 3.06 -52.77
N LEU A 189 10.75 3.35 -52.49
CA LEU A 189 9.72 3.56 -53.51
C LEU A 189 9.89 4.89 -54.27
N GLY A 190 10.30 5.96 -53.58
CA GLY A 190 10.60 7.25 -54.20
C GLY A 190 11.78 7.15 -55.18
N ASP A 191 12.86 6.50 -54.75
CA ASP A 191 14.06 6.29 -55.57
C ASP A 191 13.75 5.43 -56.81
N ALA A 192 12.85 4.45 -56.70
CA ALA A 192 12.41 3.63 -57.83
C ALA A 192 11.55 4.41 -58.85
N VAL A 193 10.69 5.30 -58.38
CA VAL A 193 9.89 6.18 -59.27
C VAL A 193 10.78 7.22 -59.94
N ASP A 194 11.77 7.75 -59.22
CA ASP A 194 12.77 8.69 -59.77
C ASP A 194 13.67 8.01 -60.81
N ALA A 195 14.04 6.73 -60.63
CA ALA A 195 14.78 5.96 -61.63
C ALA A 195 13.97 5.74 -62.92
N VAL A 196 12.68 5.40 -62.79
CA VAL A 196 11.78 5.19 -63.94
C VAL A 196 11.49 6.50 -64.68
N THR A 197 11.33 7.61 -63.96
CA THR A 197 11.11 8.93 -64.58
C THR A 197 12.38 9.54 -65.19
N GLN A 198 13.57 9.16 -64.70
CA GLN A 198 14.86 9.50 -65.31
C GLN A 198 15.26 8.55 -66.46
N GLY A 199 14.43 7.56 -66.80
CA GLY A 199 14.63 6.70 -67.98
C GLY A 199 15.78 5.71 -67.83
N ARG A 200 15.95 5.13 -66.64
CA ARG A 200 16.81 3.95 -66.41
C ARG A 200 16.00 2.73 -66.03
#